data_AF-A0A9X3EU73-F1
#
_entry.id   AF-A0A9X3EU73-F1
#
_cell.length_a   1.000
_cell.length_b   1.000
_cell.length_c   1.000
_cell.angle_alpha   90.00
_cell.angle_beta   90.00
_cell.angle_gamma   90.00
#
_symmetry.space_group_name_H-M   'P 1'
#
loop_
_entity.id
_entity.type
_entity.pdbx_description
1 polymer ?
#
loop_
_entity_poly.entity_id
_entity_poly.type
_entity_poly.pdbx_seq_one_letter_code
_entity_poly.pdbx_strand_id
1 'polypeptide(L)'
;MLDKGKLQRLQRALKPHLAHGWERAVFAAPQTDDGSARAERVLAGPGIGVAPSAAQVDALLAAAAEAAGAGLWKQTLVLDARRRVQVDARHGRATTRTLDEDTALKVMGGKERALRPDTSAALLREIGIMNADGSISATHARKYKQICHLATLCEPVIDRLAATRPISPAAPVRALDLACGNAYLSFVLAEVLRLRDVPLRLHGVDVRADVVARSIDRARALGLAAPEEATVQEATERDAAVLADGAEGRPVVGLSFAQADIAGAARTAPTRLGGVPDLVLALHACDTATDEAIALAIELGVPALLSVPCCQAELAAQRLARRPRRSR
;
A
#
# COMPACT_ATOMS: atom_id res chain seq x y z
N MET A 1 -15.89 -15.91 -31.08
CA MET A 1 -16.93 -16.03 -30.02
C MET A 1 -16.87 -17.44 -29.44
N LEU A 2 -16.94 -17.61 -28.11
CA LEU A 2 -16.86 -18.93 -27.49
C LEU A 2 -18.12 -19.76 -27.79
N ASP A 3 -17.93 -21.06 -28.07
CA ASP A 3 -19.03 -22.01 -28.25
C ASP A 3 -19.88 -22.13 -26.96
N LYS A 4 -21.20 -22.21 -27.13
CA LYS A 4 -22.20 -22.32 -26.05
C LYS A 4 -21.91 -23.51 -25.13
N GLY A 5 -21.43 -24.63 -25.69
CA GLY A 5 -21.05 -25.81 -24.91
C GLY A 5 -19.85 -25.55 -23.98
N LYS A 6 -18.88 -24.74 -24.42
CA LYS A 6 -17.70 -24.36 -23.61
C LYS A 6 -18.08 -23.41 -22.48
N LEU A 7 -19.01 -22.48 -22.72
CA LEU A 7 -19.50 -21.57 -21.70
C LEU A 7 -20.27 -22.30 -20.58
N GLN A 8 -21.12 -23.27 -20.95
CA GLN A 8 -21.81 -24.11 -19.96
C GLN A 8 -20.84 -24.98 -19.15
N ARG A 9 -19.77 -25.48 -19.78
CA ARG A 9 -18.70 -26.19 -19.06
C ARG A 9 -17.97 -25.28 -18.08
N LEU A 10 -17.63 -24.07 -18.51
CA LEU A 10 -16.99 -23.07 -17.65
C LEU A 10 -17.88 -22.72 -16.45
N GLN A 11 -19.16 -22.45 -16.68
CA GLN A 11 -20.11 -22.13 -15.62
C GLN A 11 -20.19 -23.26 -14.58
N ARG A 12 -20.27 -24.52 -15.02
CA ARG A 12 -20.25 -25.69 -14.11
C ARG A 12 -18.95 -25.77 -13.32
N ALA A 13 -17.80 -25.51 -13.96
CA ALA A 13 -16.50 -25.53 -13.30
C ALA A 13 -16.35 -24.39 -12.28
N LEU A 14 -16.92 -23.21 -12.54
CA LEU A 14 -16.85 -22.05 -11.65
C LEU A 14 -17.86 -22.09 -10.50
N LYS A 15 -19.04 -22.69 -10.71
CA LYS A 15 -20.12 -22.76 -9.71
C LYS A 15 -19.66 -23.06 -8.27
N PRO A 16 -18.84 -24.10 -7.99
CA PRO A 16 -18.42 -24.38 -6.62
C PRO A 16 -17.54 -23.27 -6.02
N HIS A 17 -16.79 -22.54 -6.84
CA HIS A 17 -15.91 -21.47 -6.41
C HIS A 17 -16.64 -20.16 -6.15
N LEU A 18 -17.73 -19.89 -6.89
CA LEU A 18 -18.51 -18.65 -6.77
C LEU A 18 -19.48 -18.64 -5.59
N ALA A 19 -19.75 -19.81 -4.98
CA ALA A 19 -20.77 -19.96 -3.94
C ALA A 19 -20.56 -19.03 -2.72
N HIS A 20 -19.30 -18.70 -2.41
CA HIS A 20 -18.92 -17.87 -1.26
C HIS A 20 -18.42 -16.48 -1.67
N GLY A 21 -18.75 -16.04 -2.88
CA GLY A 21 -18.28 -14.77 -3.43
C GLY A 21 -16.82 -14.80 -3.87
N TRP A 22 -16.36 -13.66 -4.36
CA TRP A 22 -14.98 -13.42 -4.75
C TRP A 22 -14.65 -11.94 -4.54
N GLU A 23 -13.36 -11.63 -4.42
CA GLU A 23 -12.90 -10.26 -4.27
C GLU A 23 -12.89 -9.54 -5.62
N ARG A 24 -12.25 -10.13 -6.63
CA ARG A 24 -12.11 -9.56 -7.97
C ARG A 24 -11.81 -10.61 -9.04
N ALA A 25 -12.19 -10.34 -10.29
CA ALA A 25 -11.78 -11.10 -11.45
C ALA A 25 -10.84 -10.26 -12.31
N VAL A 26 -9.76 -10.87 -12.76
CA VAL A 26 -8.65 -10.20 -13.43
C VAL A 26 -8.43 -10.85 -14.79
N PHE A 27 -8.57 -10.05 -15.84
CA PHE A 27 -8.42 -10.45 -17.22
C PHE A 27 -7.27 -9.66 -17.83
N ALA A 28 -6.18 -10.33 -18.19
CA ALA A 28 -5.02 -9.59 -18.61
C ALA A 28 -4.18 -10.35 -19.64
N ALA A 29 -3.45 -9.62 -20.48
CA ALA A 29 -2.69 -10.16 -21.59
C ALA A 29 -1.50 -11.03 -21.14
N PRO A 30 -0.84 -11.82 -21.99
CA PRO A 30 0.41 -12.46 -21.60
C PRO A 30 1.44 -11.37 -21.28
N GLN A 31 2.34 -11.62 -20.34
CA GLN A 31 3.43 -10.67 -20.09
C GLN A 31 4.36 -10.69 -21.31
N THR A 32 4.56 -9.54 -21.94
CA THR A 32 5.57 -9.34 -22.98
C THR A 32 6.94 -9.14 -22.32
N ASP A 33 8.00 -9.64 -22.96
CA ASP A 33 9.36 -9.60 -22.41
C ASP A 33 9.92 -8.17 -22.28
N ASP A 34 9.26 -7.19 -22.90
CA ASP A 34 9.65 -5.77 -22.91
C ASP A 34 9.31 -5.01 -21.61
N GLY A 35 8.61 -5.64 -20.66
CA GLY A 35 8.25 -5.04 -19.39
C GLY A 35 7.21 -3.91 -19.48
N SER A 36 6.52 -3.77 -20.62
CA SER A 36 5.42 -2.82 -20.78
C SER A 36 4.25 -3.16 -19.84
N ALA A 37 3.51 -2.13 -19.41
CA ALA A 37 2.38 -2.31 -18.50
C ALA A 37 1.30 -3.17 -19.15
N ARG A 38 0.95 -4.27 -18.49
CA ARG A 38 -0.05 -5.24 -18.96
C ARG A 38 -1.41 -4.56 -19.07
N ALA A 39 -2.03 -4.57 -20.25
CA ALA A 39 -3.44 -4.25 -20.37
C ALA A 39 -4.25 -5.24 -19.52
N GLU A 40 -4.86 -4.73 -18.46
CA GLU A 40 -5.59 -5.49 -17.45
C GLU A 40 -6.97 -4.89 -17.26
N ARG A 41 -7.99 -5.75 -17.28
CA ARG A 41 -9.36 -5.42 -16.91
C ARG A 41 -9.66 -6.12 -15.59
N VAL A 42 -10.09 -5.35 -14.60
CA VAL A 42 -10.50 -5.85 -13.28
C VAL A 42 -12.00 -5.67 -13.14
N LEU A 43 -12.70 -6.74 -12.79
CA LEU A 43 -14.11 -6.72 -12.41
C LEU A 43 -14.21 -6.97 -10.90
N ALA A 44 -14.76 -6.00 -10.16
CA ALA A 44 -15.01 -6.17 -8.73
C ALA A 44 -16.01 -7.32 -8.49
N GLY A 45 -15.75 -8.13 -7.47
CA GLY A 45 -16.69 -9.15 -7.02
C GLY A 45 -17.69 -8.64 -6.00
N PRO A 46 -18.62 -9.50 -5.56
CA PRO A 46 -19.57 -9.17 -4.49
C PRO A 46 -18.88 -8.98 -3.13
N GLY A 47 -17.62 -9.38 -2.99
CA GLY A 47 -16.90 -9.43 -1.73
C GLY A 47 -16.73 -10.87 -1.22
N ILE A 48 -15.84 -11.03 -0.24
CA ILE A 48 -15.55 -12.33 0.38
C ILE A 48 -16.71 -12.71 1.29
N GLY A 49 -17.26 -13.91 1.13
CA GLY A 49 -18.39 -14.40 1.92
C GLY A 49 -19.76 -13.88 1.46
N VAL A 50 -19.80 -13.07 0.40
CA VAL A 50 -21.06 -12.52 -0.14
C VAL A 50 -21.49 -13.33 -1.35
N ALA A 51 -22.67 -13.93 -1.28
CA ALA A 51 -23.23 -14.69 -2.38
C ALA A 51 -23.45 -13.78 -3.61
N PRO A 52 -22.99 -14.18 -4.82
CA PRO A 52 -23.16 -13.36 -6.01
C PRO A 52 -24.60 -13.39 -6.52
N SER A 53 -25.06 -12.26 -7.04
CA SER A 53 -26.27 -12.20 -7.85
C SER A 53 -26.09 -12.90 -9.20
N ALA A 54 -27.19 -13.35 -9.81
CA ALA A 54 -27.17 -13.93 -11.15
C ALA A 54 -26.52 -12.99 -12.18
N ALA A 55 -26.83 -11.69 -12.10
CA ALA A 55 -26.25 -10.66 -12.97
C ALA A 55 -24.72 -10.55 -12.84
N GLN A 56 -24.17 -10.67 -11.61
CA GLN A 56 -22.73 -10.67 -11.40
C GLN A 56 -22.05 -11.92 -11.98
N VAL A 57 -22.69 -13.08 -11.86
CA VAL A 57 -22.19 -14.33 -12.47
C VAL A 57 -22.22 -14.24 -13.99
N ASP A 58 -23.30 -13.72 -14.57
CA ASP A 58 -23.44 -13.55 -16.02
C ASP A 58 -22.41 -12.54 -16.56
N ALA A 59 -22.20 -11.42 -15.86
CA ALA A 59 -21.17 -10.43 -16.21
C ALA A 59 -19.75 -11.03 -16.16
N LEU A 60 -19.46 -11.84 -15.15
CA LEU A 60 -18.18 -12.56 -15.03
C LEU A 60 -17.95 -13.52 -16.20
N LEU A 61 -18.96 -14.32 -16.55
CA LEU A 61 -18.90 -15.28 -17.65
C LEU A 61 -18.79 -14.58 -19.00
N ALA A 62 -19.50 -13.47 -19.20
CA ALA A 62 -19.41 -12.65 -20.40
C ALA A 62 -17.99 -12.05 -20.55
N ALA A 63 -17.44 -11.47 -19.48
CA ALA A 63 -16.08 -10.93 -19.48
C ALA A 63 -15.02 -12.02 -19.75
N ALA A 64 -15.17 -13.19 -19.13
CA ALA A 64 -14.30 -14.34 -19.40
C ALA A 64 -14.36 -14.78 -20.87
N ALA A 65 -15.55 -14.74 -21.46
CA ALA A 65 -15.74 -15.14 -22.83
C ALA A 65 -15.15 -14.14 -23.83
N GLU A 66 -15.38 -12.85 -23.59
CA GLU A 66 -14.80 -11.74 -24.34
C GLU A 66 -13.26 -11.78 -24.29
N ALA A 67 -12.69 -11.90 -23.09
CA ALA A 67 -11.25 -11.97 -22.87
C ALA A 67 -10.61 -13.16 -23.62
N ALA A 68 -11.25 -14.33 -23.59
CA ALA A 68 -10.77 -15.49 -24.33
C ALA A 68 -10.86 -15.30 -25.85
N GLY A 69 -11.89 -14.60 -26.34
CA GLY A 69 -12.02 -14.21 -27.75
C GLY A 69 -10.92 -13.25 -28.20
N ALA A 70 -10.43 -12.40 -27.30
CA ALA A 70 -9.34 -11.45 -27.53
C ALA A 70 -7.93 -12.05 -27.30
N GLY A 71 -7.80 -13.36 -27.10
CA GLY A 71 -6.50 -14.02 -26.89
C GLY A 71 -5.92 -13.84 -25.48
N LEU A 72 -6.69 -13.30 -24.52
CA LEU A 72 -6.29 -13.17 -23.12
C LEU A 72 -6.50 -14.50 -22.39
N TRP A 73 -5.43 -15.29 -22.30
CA TRP A 73 -5.50 -16.66 -21.77
C TRP A 73 -5.33 -16.77 -20.26
N LYS A 74 -4.79 -15.75 -19.58
CA LYS A 74 -4.64 -15.75 -18.12
C LYS A 74 -5.77 -14.94 -17.49
N GLN A 75 -6.80 -15.65 -17.07
CA GLN A 75 -7.94 -15.10 -16.33
C GLN A 75 -7.86 -15.62 -14.90
N THR A 76 -7.89 -14.73 -13.92
CA THR A 76 -7.76 -15.10 -12.51
C THR A 76 -8.92 -14.56 -11.71
N LEU A 77 -9.64 -15.45 -11.04
CA LEU A 77 -10.62 -15.08 -10.03
C LEU A 77 -9.93 -15.10 -8.66
N VAL A 78 -9.79 -13.95 -8.02
CA VAL A 78 -9.24 -13.85 -6.67
C VAL A 78 -10.38 -14.06 -5.68
N LEU A 79 -10.35 -15.18 -4.95
CA LEU A 79 -11.38 -15.50 -3.97
C LEU A 79 -11.10 -14.80 -2.65
N ASP A 80 -9.84 -14.85 -2.20
CA ASP A 80 -9.33 -14.17 -1.02
C ASP A 80 -7.80 -13.98 -1.16
N ALA A 81 -7.14 -13.54 -0.09
CA ALA A 81 -5.69 -13.28 -0.09
C ALA A 81 -4.83 -14.52 -0.38
N ARG A 82 -5.32 -15.75 -0.12
CA ARG A 82 -4.58 -17.00 -0.34
C ARG A 82 -5.09 -17.78 -1.53
N ARG A 83 -6.40 -17.76 -1.82
CA ARG A 83 -7.03 -18.62 -2.83
C ARG A 83 -7.41 -17.84 -4.08
N ARG A 84 -7.08 -18.43 -5.23
CA ARG A 84 -7.44 -17.93 -6.55
C ARG A 84 -7.82 -19.07 -7.48
N VAL A 85 -8.66 -18.80 -8.46
CA VAL A 85 -9.02 -19.76 -9.51
C VAL A 85 -8.44 -19.26 -10.82
N GLN A 86 -7.57 -20.07 -11.42
CA GLN A 86 -7.11 -19.86 -12.79
C GLN A 86 -8.19 -20.38 -13.74
N VAL A 87 -8.64 -19.51 -14.64
CA VAL A 87 -9.75 -19.77 -15.55
C VAL A 87 -9.23 -19.86 -16.97
N ASP A 88 -9.53 -20.98 -17.62
CA ASP A 88 -9.33 -21.18 -19.05
C ASP A 88 -10.69 -21.34 -19.73
N ALA A 89 -11.25 -20.21 -20.14
CA ALA A 89 -12.56 -20.15 -20.77
C ALA A 89 -12.59 -20.85 -22.15
N ARG A 90 -11.45 -20.99 -22.85
CA ARG A 90 -11.35 -21.69 -24.15
C ARG A 90 -11.63 -23.18 -24.04
N HIS A 91 -11.28 -23.74 -22.88
CA HIS A 91 -11.46 -25.16 -22.59
C HIS A 91 -12.51 -25.41 -21.51
N GLY A 92 -13.15 -24.37 -20.98
CA GLY A 92 -14.10 -24.45 -19.88
C GLY A 92 -13.50 -25.12 -18.64
N ARG A 93 -12.26 -24.76 -18.30
CA ARG A 93 -11.52 -25.30 -17.15
C ARG A 93 -11.32 -24.22 -16.09
N ALA A 94 -11.35 -24.65 -14.84
CA ALA A 94 -11.04 -23.85 -13.67
C ALA A 94 -10.08 -24.65 -12.78
N THR A 95 -9.05 -24.00 -12.23
CA THR A 95 -8.07 -24.65 -11.36
C THR A 95 -7.75 -23.76 -10.19
N THR A 96 -8.02 -24.26 -8.98
CA THR A 96 -7.66 -23.56 -7.74
C THR A 96 -6.15 -23.52 -7.57
N ARG A 97 -5.63 -22.37 -7.20
CA ARG A 97 -4.27 -22.16 -6.70
C ARG A 97 -4.37 -21.56 -5.31
N THR A 98 -3.66 -22.14 -4.37
CA THR A 98 -3.56 -21.65 -3.00
C THR A 98 -2.14 -21.15 -2.77
N LEU A 99 -2.03 -19.99 -2.12
CA LEU A 99 -0.78 -19.54 -1.52
C LEU A 99 -0.61 -20.28 -0.21
N ASP A 100 0.02 -21.46 -0.28
CA ASP A 100 0.48 -22.20 0.89
C ASP A 100 1.76 -21.57 1.47
N GLU A 101 2.19 -22.07 2.63
CA GLU A 101 3.33 -21.51 3.36
C GLU A 101 4.62 -21.59 2.55
N ASP A 102 4.88 -22.71 1.87
CA ASP A 102 6.06 -22.89 1.02
C ASP A 102 6.09 -21.89 -0.14
N THR A 103 4.94 -21.64 -0.77
CA THR A 103 4.82 -20.68 -1.86
C THR A 103 4.96 -19.25 -1.34
N ALA A 104 4.37 -18.94 -0.18
CA ALA A 104 4.55 -17.64 0.48
C ALA A 104 6.03 -17.39 0.77
N LEU A 105 6.72 -18.36 1.39
CA LEU A 105 8.14 -18.27 1.72
C LEU A 105 9.00 -18.07 0.46
N LYS A 106 8.69 -18.77 -0.65
CA LYS A 106 9.37 -18.57 -1.95
C LYS A 106 9.18 -17.15 -2.49
N VAL A 107 7.96 -16.61 -2.45
CA VAL A 107 7.68 -15.21 -2.87
C VAL A 107 8.47 -14.24 -2.00
N MET A 108 8.63 -14.54 -0.71
CA MET A 108 9.44 -13.75 0.22
C MET A 108 10.97 -13.93 0.03
N GLY A 109 11.39 -14.82 -0.86
CA GLY A 109 12.79 -15.10 -1.13
C GLY A 109 13.44 -15.95 -0.04
N GLY A 110 12.71 -16.92 0.50
CA GLY A 110 13.22 -17.96 1.40
C GLY A 110 13.32 -17.55 2.87
N LYS A 111 12.77 -16.40 3.25
CA LYS A 111 12.78 -15.93 4.64
C LYS A 111 11.50 -15.20 5.00
N GLU A 112 11.19 -15.22 6.29
CA GLU A 112 10.06 -14.48 6.85
C GLU A 112 10.28 -12.96 6.74
N ARG A 113 9.19 -12.21 6.57
CA ARG A 113 9.22 -10.75 6.41
C ARG A 113 8.00 -10.11 7.09
N ALA A 114 8.18 -8.86 7.53
CA ALA A 114 7.15 -8.09 8.22
C ALA A 114 5.85 -7.93 7.42
N LEU A 115 5.94 -7.81 6.09
CA LEU A 115 4.80 -7.85 5.18
C LEU A 115 4.76 -9.21 4.54
N ARG A 116 3.63 -9.93 4.64
CA ARG A 116 3.41 -11.18 3.93
C ARG A 116 2.40 -11.00 2.79
N PRO A 117 2.52 -11.75 1.68
CA PRO A 117 1.57 -11.62 0.57
C PRO A 117 0.14 -12.02 0.93
N ASP A 118 -0.07 -12.84 1.96
CA ASP A 118 -1.39 -13.27 2.42
C ASP A 118 -2.00 -12.35 3.49
N THR A 119 -1.20 -11.74 4.37
CA THR A 119 -1.72 -10.84 5.42
C THR A 119 -1.76 -9.38 5.00
N SER A 120 -0.91 -8.97 4.05
CA SER A 120 -0.78 -7.59 3.57
C SER A 120 -1.15 -7.42 2.09
N ALA A 121 -1.97 -8.32 1.54
CA ALA A 121 -2.35 -8.32 0.12
C ALA A 121 -2.97 -6.98 -0.33
N ALA A 122 -3.86 -6.40 0.48
CA ALA A 122 -4.52 -5.13 0.17
C ALA A 122 -3.49 -4.00 0.01
N LEU A 123 -2.62 -3.81 1.02
CA LEU A 123 -1.50 -2.88 0.95
C LEU A 123 -0.65 -3.12 -0.29
N LEU A 124 -0.14 -4.34 -0.46
CA LEU A 124 0.83 -4.67 -1.49
C LEU A 124 0.30 -4.41 -2.90
N ARG A 125 -1.00 -4.61 -3.15
CA ARG A 125 -1.64 -4.26 -4.42
C ARG A 125 -1.71 -2.75 -4.60
N GLU A 126 -2.16 -2.08 -3.56
CA GLU A 126 -2.41 -0.64 -3.58
C GLU A 126 -1.11 0.17 -3.80
N ILE A 127 0.00 -0.27 -3.21
CA ILE A 127 1.33 0.34 -3.47
C ILE A 127 1.98 -0.16 -4.77
N GLY A 128 1.32 -1.03 -5.55
CA GLY A 128 1.78 -1.49 -6.86
C GLY A 128 2.91 -2.53 -6.83
N ILE A 129 3.06 -3.26 -5.71
CA ILE A 129 4.04 -4.35 -5.58
C ILE A 129 3.41 -5.68 -6.01
N MET A 130 2.16 -5.90 -5.64
CA MET A 130 1.35 -7.05 -6.05
C MET A 130 0.41 -6.64 -7.18
N ASN A 131 0.26 -7.50 -8.18
CA ASN A 131 -0.70 -7.32 -9.27
C ASN A 131 -2.13 -7.54 -8.76
N ALA A 132 -3.13 -7.09 -9.52
CA ALA A 132 -4.53 -7.31 -9.14
C ALA A 132 -4.87 -8.81 -8.97
N ASP A 133 -4.22 -9.71 -9.71
CA ASP A 133 -4.42 -11.17 -9.61
C ASP A 133 -3.77 -11.81 -8.36
N GLY A 134 -3.11 -11.01 -7.52
CA GLY A 134 -2.41 -11.46 -6.32
C GLY A 134 -0.98 -11.96 -6.56
N SER A 135 -0.49 -11.93 -7.81
CA SER A 135 0.89 -12.31 -8.11
C SER A 135 1.87 -11.16 -7.86
N ILE A 136 3.11 -11.48 -7.49
CA ILE A 136 4.23 -10.54 -7.45
C ILE A 136 5.17 -10.95 -8.58
N SER A 137 5.38 -10.07 -9.56
CA SER A 137 6.24 -10.35 -10.70
C SER A 137 7.73 -10.41 -10.29
N ALA A 138 8.57 -11.04 -11.11
CA ALA A 138 10.02 -11.03 -10.88
C ALA A 138 10.58 -9.59 -10.82
N THR A 139 10.04 -8.68 -11.64
CA THR A 139 10.38 -7.26 -11.64
C THR A 139 10.03 -6.59 -10.31
N HIS A 140 8.88 -6.93 -9.72
CA HIS A 140 8.43 -6.36 -8.44
C HIS A 140 9.04 -7.04 -7.23
N ALA A 141 9.54 -8.27 -7.35
CA ALA A 141 10.15 -9.01 -6.24
C ALA A 141 11.33 -8.26 -5.60
N ARG A 142 12.13 -7.52 -6.39
CA ARG A 142 13.20 -6.68 -5.86
C ARG A 142 12.66 -5.55 -4.98
N LYS A 143 11.66 -4.82 -5.47
CA LYS A 143 11.00 -3.72 -4.74
C LYS A 143 10.33 -4.25 -3.47
N TYR A 144 9.66 -5.39 -3.55
CA TYR A 144 9.08 -6.09 -2.39
C TYR A 144 10.12 -6.34 -1.30
N LYS A 145 11.27 -6.93 -1.65
CA LYS A 145 12.34 -7.19 -0.69
C LYS A 145 12.90 -5.91 -0.08
N GLN A 146 13.00 -4.83 -0.87
CA GLN A 146 13.46 -3.52 -0.42
C GLN A 146 12.51 -2.91 0.62
N ILE A 147 11.20 -2.90 0.35
CA ILE A 147 10.23 -2.33 1.28
C ILE A 147 10.14 -3.13 2.58
N CYS A 148 10.22 -4.46 2.52
CA CYS A 148 10.24 -5.29 3.72
C CYS A 148 11.53 -5.09 4.51
N HIS A 149 12.67 -4.86 3.84
CA HIS A 149 13.92 -4.57 4.55
C HIS A 149 13.85 -3.22 5.26
N LEU A 150 13.29 -2.20 4.62
CA LEU A 150 13.07 -0.90 5.23
C LEU A 150 12.16 -0.98 6.45
N ALA A 151 11.10 -1.80 6.40
CA ALA A 151 10.25 -2.07 7.55
C ALA A 151 11.06 -2.64 8.73
N THR A 152 11.95 -3.59 8.48
CA THR A 152 12.84 -4.16 9.51
C THR A 152 13.78 -3.12 10.11
N LEU A 153 14.20 -2.10 9.35
CA LEU A 153 15.02 -1.00 9.90
C LEU A 153 14.24 -0.11 10.87
N CYS A 154 12.91 -0.04 10.73
CA CYS A 154 12.06 0.73 11.65
C CYS A 154 11.80 -0.01 12.98
N GLU A 155 11.88 -1.35 13.02
CA GLU A 155 11.49 -2.14 14.19
C GLU A 155 12.24 -1.73 15.48
N PRO A 156 13.59 -1.62 15.50
CA PRO A 156 14.32 -1.25 16.71
C PRO A 156 13.98 0.16 17.22
N VAL A 157 13.62 1.06 16.29
CA VAL A 157 13.21 2.43 16.63
C VAL A 157 11.88 2.41 17.38
N ILE A 158 10.91 1.65 16.87
CA ILE A 158 9.60 1.48 17.49
C ILE A 158 9.74 0.82 18.87
N ASP A 159 10.57 -0.21 18.99
CA ASP A 159 10.79 -0.91 20.25
C ASP A 159 11.44 0.01 21.30
N ARG A 160 12.40 0.85 20.88
CA ARG A 160 13.00 1.86 21.76
C ARG A 160 11.99 2.91 22.21
N LEU A 161 11.12 3.38 21.32
CA LEU A 161 10.03 4.31 21.68
C LEU A 161 9.06 3.67 22.68
N ALA A 162 8.70 2.39 22.50
CA ALA A 162 7.84 1.66 23.42
C ALA A 162 8.48 1.47 24.81
N ALA A 163 9.82 1.45 24.89
CA ALA A 163 10.55 1.33 26.15
C ALA A 163 10.68 2.66 26.91
N THR A 164 10.61 3.81 26.21
CA THR A 164 10.73 5.14 26.86
C THR A 164 9.40 5.73 27.29
N ARG A 165 8.28 5.26 26.73
CA ARG A 165 6.93 5.68 27.14
C ARG A 165 5.88 4.60 26.83
N PRO A 166 4.76 4.56 27.57
CA PRO A 166 3.61 3.74 27.19
C PRO A 166 3.07 4.14 25.82
N ILE A 167 2.76 3.14 24.99
CA ILE A 167 2.05 3.33 23.72
C ILE A 167 0.64 2.78 23.87
N SER A 168 -0.35 3.60 23.56
CA SER A 168 -1.78 3.26 23.65
C SER A 168 -2.57 4.05 22.60
N PRO A 169 -3.85 3.74 22.34
CA PRO A 169 -4.67 4.55 21.43
C PRO A 169 -4.73 6.04 21.81
N ALA A 170 -4.69 6.36 23.11
CA ALA A 170 -4.63 7.72 23.63
C ALA A 170 -3.24 8.37 23.48
N ALA A 171 -2.18 7.56 23.42
CA ALA A 171 -0.78 7.99 23.25
C ALA A 171 -0.10 7.17 22.14
N PRO A 172 -0.56 7.30 20.88
CA PRO A 172 -0.06 6.48 19.76
C PRO A 172 1.37 6.88 19.40
N VAL A 173 2.07 6.06 18.62
CA VAL A 173 3.28 6.49 17.92
C VAL A 173 2.91 7.63 16.98
N ARG A 174 3.62 8.75 17.03
CA ARG A 174 3.44 9.90 16.13
C ARG A 174 4.59 9.95 15.14
N ALA A 175 4.28 9.78 13.86
CA ALA A 175 5.27 9.80 12.78
C ALA A 175 5.03 10.96 11.81
N LEU A 176 6.09 11.67 11.44
CA LEU A 176 6.07 12.71 10.42
C LEU A 176 6.91 12.25 9.21
N ASP A 177 6.31 12.13 8.04
CA ASP A 177 7.00 11.76 6.79
C ASP A 177 7.21 13.00 5.93
N LEU A 178 8.46 13.48 5.89
CA LEU A 178 8.86 14.70 5.18
C LEU A 178 9.29 14.37 3.75
N ALA A 179 8.79 15.14 2.78
CA ALA A 179 8.96 14.86 1.36
C ALA A 179 8.49 13.43 1.00
N CYS A 180 7.28 13.09 1.44
CA CYS A 180 6.80 11.71 1.46
C CYS A 180 6.61 11.08 0.07
N GLY A 181 6.52 11.88 -0.99
CA GLY A 181 6.28 11.41 -2.36
C GLY A 181 4.99 10.58 -2.45
N ASN A 182 5.09 9.37 -3.03
CA ASN A 182 3.98 8.41 -3.07
C ASN A 182 3.79 7.62 -1.74
N ALA A 183 4.47 8.05 -0.67
CA ALA A 183 4.28 7.62 0.72
C ALA A 183 4.45 6.10 0.95
N TYR A 184 5.30 5.43 0.17
CA TYR A 184 5.51 3.98 0.26
C TYR A 184 5.87 3.55 1.68
N LEU A 185 6.84 4.21 2.32
CA LEU A 185 7.23 3.85 3.69
C LEU A 185 6.11 4.14 4.68
N SER A 186 5.41 5.27 4.56
CA SER A 186 4.26 5.59 5.40
C SER A 186 3.23 4.46 5.44
N PHE A 187 2.84 3.92 4.28
CA PHE A 187 1.88 2.81 4.22
C PHE A 187 2.46 1.48 4.72
N VAL A 188 3.75 1.22 4.48
CA VAL A 188 4.44 0.03 5.00
C VAL A 188 4.53 0.07 6.51
N LEU A 189 4.94 1.19 7.09
CA LEU A 189 5.03 1.37 8.54
C LEU A 189 3.65 1.22 9.18
N ALA A 190 2.63 1.84 8.60
CA ALA A 190 1.25 1.72 9.05
C ALA A 190 0.78 0.26 9.11
N GLU A 191 1.03 -0.52 8.06
CA GLU A 191 0.65 -1.93 8.01
C GLU A 191 1.43 -2.77 9.03
N VAL A 192 2.73 -2.55 9.18
CA VAL A 192 3.54 -3.28 10.17
C VAL A 192 3.08 -2.99 11.60
N LEU A 193 2.80 -1.72 11.93
CA LEU A 193 2.30 -1.37 13.25
C LEU A 193 0.88 -1.89 13.48
N ARG A 194 0.02 -1.87 12.44
CA ARG A 194 -1.31 -2.49 12.48
C ARG A 194 -1.24 -3.99 12.75
N LEU A 195 -0.30 -4.71 12.14
CA LEU A 195 -0.10 -6.15 12.36
C LEU A 195 0.49 -6.48 13.74
N ARG A 196 1.11 -5.50 14.39
CA ARG A 196 1.67 -5.59 15.75
C ARG A 196 0.73 -5.03 16.82
N ASP A 197 -0.48 -4.59 16.44
CA ASP A 197 -1.42 -3.87 17.31
C ASP A 197 -0.81 -2.63 18.00
N VAL A 198 0.16 -1.97 17.34
CA VAL A 198 0.79 -0.74 17.82
C VAL A 198 0.07 0.46 17.21
N PRO A 199 -0.50 1.36 18.05
CA PRO A 199 -1.25 2.48 17.52
C PRO A 199 -0.35 3.54 16.88
N LEU A 200 -0.77 4.07 15.72
CA LEU A 200 -0.01 5.04 14.92
C LEU A 200 -0.88 6.21 14.47
N ARG A 201 -0.36 7.42 14.61
CA ARG A 201 -0.77 8.60 13.84
C ARG A 201 0.39 9.03 12.96
N LEU A 202 0.18 9.02 11.65
CA LEU A 202 1.18 9.43 10.70
C LEU A 202 0.69 10.64 9.90
N HIS A 203 1.54 11.64 9.76
CA HIS A 203 1.32 12.78 8.89
C HIS A 203 2.41 12.85 7.83
N GLY A 204 2.04 12.75 6.55
CA GLY A 204 2.96 12.91 5.43
C GLY A 204 2.81 14.27 4.76
N VAL A 205 3.92 14.88 4.37
CA VAL A 205 3.93 16.17 3.68
C VAL A 205 4.76 16.09 2.40
N ASP A 206 4.27 16.74 1.35
CA ASP A 206 5.00 16.90 0.10
C ASP A 206 4.58 18.20 -0.60
N VAL A 207 5.48 18.81 -1.35
CA VAL A 207 5.19 20.05 -2.10
C VAL A 207 4.29 19.78 -3.31
N ARG A 208 4.26 18.54 -3.80
CA ARG A 208 3.52 18.13 -5.00
C ARG A 208 2.07 17.76 -4.68
N ALA A 209 1.13 18.62 -5.06
CA ALA A 209 -0.30 18.37 -4.91
C ALA A 209 -0.75 17.00 -5.48
N ASP A 210 -0.18 16.57 -6.60
CA ASP A 210 -0.55 15.33 -7.28
C ASP A 210 -0.16 14.07 -6.47
N VAL A 211 0.99 14.09 -5.77
CA VAL A 211 1.42 12.95 -4.94
C VAL A 211 0.63 12.91 -3.64
N VAL A 212 0.28 14.07 -3.09
CA VAL A 212 -0.53 14.19 -1.87
C VAL A 212 -1.94 13.66 -2.13
N ALA A 213 -2.59 14.11 -3.20
CA ALA A 213 -3.93 13.62 -3.57
C ALA A 213 -3.95 12.10 -3.72
N ARG A 214 -2.98 11.52 -4.44
CA ARG A 214 -2.84 10.06 -4.57
C ARG A 214 -2.64 9.35 -3.23
N SER A 215 -1.87 9.94 -2.32
CA SER A 215 -1.64 9.36 -0.99
C SER A 215 -2.90 9.40 -0.13
N ILE A 216 -3.70 10.46 -0.21
CA ILE A 216 -5.01 10.55 0.44
C ILE A 216 -5.95 9.47 -0.11
N ASP A 217 -6.07 9.35 -1.42
CA ASP A 217 -6.95 8.35 -2.06
C ASP A 217 -6.55 6.93 -1.69
N ARG A 218 -5.24 6.65 -1.66
CA ARG A 218 -4.69 5.38 -1.21
C ARG A 218 -5.02 5.10 0.26
N ALA A 219 -4.89 6.08 1.14
CA ALA A 219 -5.24 5.92 2.55
C ALA A 219 -6.73 5.60 2.72
N ARG A 220 -7.61 6.27 1.96
CA ARG A 220 -9.05 5.99 1.95
C ARG A 220 -9.34 4.57 1.42
N ALA A 221 -8.71 4.16 0.32
CA ALA A 221 -8.87 2.83 -0.27
C ALA A 221 -8.45 1.70 0.68
N LEU A 222 -7.45 1.95 1.54
CA LEU A 222 -6.98 1.00 2.55
C LEU A 222 -7.73 1.07 3.88
N GLY A 223 -8.66 2.02 4.05
CA GLY A 223 -9.31 2.28 5.34
C GLY A 223 -8.34 2.79 6.41
N LEU A 224 -7.27 3.46 5.99
CA LEU A 224 -6.20 4.00 6.83
C LEU A 224 -6.23 5.53 6.91
N ALA A 225 -7.14 6.21 6.21
CA ALA A 225 -7.26 7.66 6.28
C ALA A 225 -7.68 8.11 7.68
N ALA A 226 -6.90 9.02 8.27
CA ALA A 226 -7.30 9.74 9.46
C ALA A 226 -8.43 10.73 9.11
N PRO A 227 -9.37 11.01 10.04
CA PRO A 227 -10.39 12.03 9.82
C PRO A 227 -9.75 13.39 9.54
N GLU A 228 -10.29 14.13 8.57
CA GLU A 228 -9.93 15.52 8.32
C GLU A 228 -10.42 16.36 9.51
N GLU A 229 -9.50 16.81 10.38
CA GLU A 229 -9.70 17.83 11.44
C GLU A 229 -11.17 18.05 11.88
N ALA A 230 -11.60 17.37 12.93
CA ALA A 230 -12.44 18.07 13.89
C ALA A 230 -11.59 19.21 14.45
N THR A 231 -11.94 20.45 14.12
CA THR A 231 -11.34 21.66 14.68
C THR A 231 -11.25 21.51 16.20
N VAL A 232 -10.05 21.64 16.75
CA VAL A 232 -9.71 21.47 18.18
C VAL A 232 -10.42 22.49 19.10
N GLN A 233 -11.39 23.27 18.61
CA GLN A 233 -12.08 24.29 19.38
C GLN A 233 -13.39 23.89 20.04
N GLU A 234 -13.88 22.66 19.85
CA GLU A 234 -14.97 22.11 20.66
C GLU A 234 -14.75 20.63 20.99
N ALA A 235 -13.51 20.24 21.33
CA ALA A 235 -13.28 18.94 21.93
C ALA A 235 -13.83 18.96 23.37
N THR A 236 -15.11 18.64 23.53
CA THR A 236 -15.63 18.29 24.85
C THR A 236 -15.00 16.96 25.27
N GLU A 237 -15.00 16.62 26.55
CA GLU A 237 -14.45 15.35 27.07
C GLU A 237 -15.05 14.10 26.38
N ARG A 238 -16.15 14.25 25.62
CA ARG A 238 -16.73 13.23 24.74
C ARG A 238 -15.96 12.97 23.44
N ASP A 239 -15.22 13.93 22.90
CA ASP A 239 -14.50 13.76 21.62
C ASP A 239 -13.16 13.03 21.79
N ALA A 240 -12.55 13.16 22.98
CA ALA A 240 -11.47 12.27 23.40
C ALA A 240 -11.95 10.81 23.53
N ALA A 241 -13.24 10.59 23.85
CA ALA A 241 -13.84 9.26 23.92
C ALA A 241 -14.12 8.68 22.52
N VAL A 242 -14.44 9.47 21.50
CA VAL A 242 -14.57 8.97 20.11
C VAL A 242 -13.23 8.50 19.52
N LEU A 243 -12.11 9.00 20.04
CA LEU A 243 -10.76 8.52 19.74
C LEU A 243 -10.28 7.40 20.68
N ALA A 244 -11.00 7.12 21.77
CA ALA A 244 -10.61 6.17 22.81
C ALA A 244 -11.60 4.99 22.99
N ASP A 245 -12.78 5.01 22.36
CA ASP A 245 -13.77 3.94 22.49
C ASP A 245 -13.67 2.96 21.32
N GLY A 246 -13.02 1.83 21.61
CA GLY A 246 -12.88 0.68 20.73
C GLY A 246 -14.16 -0.15 20.63
N ALA A 247 -15.26 0.46 20.20
CA ALA A 247 -16.54 -0.21 19.95
C ALA A 247 -17.23 0.46 18.74
N GLU A 248 -16.68 0.42 17.53
CA GLU A 248 -16.91 -0.64 16.52
C GLU A 248 -15.61 -1.02 15.75
N GLY A 249 -14.45 -0.93 16.41
CA GLY A 249 -13.25 -1.65 15.98
C GLY A 249 -12.54 -1.18 14.70
N ARG A 250 -12.17 0.11 14.61
CA ARG A 250 -10.90 0.68 14.04
C ARG A 250 -11.01 2.19 13.77
N PRO A 251 -9.90 2.98 13.84
CA PRO A 251 -8.52 2.59 13.52
C PRO A 251 -7.51 2.66 14.69
N VAL A 252 -6.73 1.59 14.82
CA VAL A 252 -5.46 1.56 15.57
C VAL A 252 -4.36 2.31 14.78
N VAL A 253 -4.53 2.61 13.48
CA VAL A 253 -3.56 3.34 12.67
C VAL A 253 -4.26 4.36 11.76
N GLY A 254 -3.85 5.62 11.78
CA GLY A 254 -4.40 6.69 10.95
C GLY A 254 -3.33 7.51 10.22
N LEU A 255 -3.56 7.75 8.92
CA LEU A 255 -2.67 8.47 8.03
C LEU A 255 -3.36 9.72 7.51
N SER A 256 -2.66 10.85 7.58
CA SER A 256 -3.07 12.10 6.96
C SER A 256 -1.96 12.62 6.05
N PHE A 257 -2.33 13.36 5.01
CA PHE A 257 -1.37 13.95 4.09
C PHE A 257 -1.74 15.41 3.80
N ALA A 258 -0.74 16.27 3.66
CA ALA A 258 -0.94 17.67 3.32
C ALA A 258 0.10 18.16 2.29
N GLN A 259 -0.32 19.11 1.46
CA GLN A 259 0.59 19.82 0.58
C GLN A 259 1.34 20.89 1.38
N ALA A 260 2.63 20.68 1.60
CA ALA A 260 3.51 21.60 2.32
C ALA A 260 4.98 21.31 1.99
N ASP A 261 5.82 22.34 2.12
CA ASP A 261 7.27 22.16 2.23
C ASP A 261 7.65 21.74 3.67
N ILE A 262 8.94 21.46 3.90
CA ILE A 262 9.43 21.00 5.20
C ILE A 262 9.20 22.08 6.27
N ALA A 263 9.48 23.35 5.96
CA ALA A 263 9.21 24.46 6.86
C ALA A 263 7.70 24.60 7.19
N GLY A 264 6.83 24.32 6.23
CA GLY A 264 5.38 24.28 6.41
C GLY A 264 4.90 23.15 7.30
N ALA A 265 5.57 21.99 7.23
CA ALA A 265 5.28 20.83 8.05
C ALA A 265 5.39 21.13 9.56
N ALA A 266 6.34 21.99 9.96
CA ALA A 266 6.50 22.42 11.34
C ALA A 266 5.22 23.04 11.93
N ARG A 267 4.42 23.71 11.09
CA ARG A 267 3.18 24.38 11.49
C ARG A 267 1.99 23.42 11.57
N THR A 268 1.97 22.37 10.75
CA THR A 268 0.82 21.46 10.65
C THR A 268 0.99 20.18 11.47
N ALA A 269 2.21 19.68 11.61
CA ALA A 269 2.48 18.37 12.21
C ALA A 269 1.99 18.26 13.67
N PRO A 270 2.21 19.23 14.58
CA PRO A 270 1.75 19.09 15.95
C PRO A 270 0.23 18.94 16.08
N THR A 271 -0.53 19.72 15.31
CA THR A 271 -2.00 19.63 15.30
C THR A 271 -2.48 18.31 14.70
N ARG A 272 -1.90 17.90 13.57
CA ARG A 272 -2.28 16.66 12.87
C ARG A 272 -1.94 15.40 13.65
N LEU A 273 -0.85 15.44 14.43
CA LEU A 273 -0.39 14.30 15.24
C LEU A 273 -0.94 14.34 16.68
N GLY A 274 -1.49 15.48 17.11
CA GLY A 274 -1.92 15.71 18.50
C GLY A 274 -0.75 15.80 19.48
N GLY A 275 0.40 16.34 19.03
CA GLY A 275 1.62 16.52 19.80
C GLY A 275 2.89 16.43 18.95
N VAL A 276 4.05 16.57 19.59
CA VAL A 276 5.36 16.45 18.94
C VAL A 276 5.54 15.04 18.34
N PRO A 277 6.10 14.90 17.12
CA PRO A 277 6.42 13.60 16.55
C PRO A 277 7.39 12.79 17.43
N ASP A 278 7.21 11.48 17.48
CA ASP A 278 8.19 10.55 18.06
C ASP A 278 9.23 10.10 17.01
N LEU A 279 8.83 10.12 15.75
CA LEU A 279 9.59 9.65 14.60
C LEU A 279 9.46 10.62 13.42
N VAL A 280 10.58 11.05 12.86
CA VAL A 280 10.62 11.67 11.53
C VAL A 280 11.15 10.66 10.52
N LEU A 281 10.50 10.60 9.35
CA LEU A 281 10.95 9.89 8.17
C LEU A 281 11.33 10.92 7.12
N ALA A 282 12.49 10.73 6.47
CA ALA A 282 12.93 11.53 5.34
C ALA A 282 13.72 10.64 4.39
N LEU A 283 13.03 10.06 3.40
CA LEU A 283 13.65 9.12 2.46
C LEU A 283 13.66 9.71 1.07
N HIS A 284 14.84 9.73 0.46
CA HIS A 284 15.00 10.31 -0.87
C HIS A 284 14.61 11.80 -0.95
N ALA A 285 14.72 12.53 0.16
CA ALA A 285 14.64 13.98 0.18
C ALA A 285 15.87 14.58 -0.51
N CYS A 286 15.77 14.87 -1.81
CA CYS A 286 16.89 15.33 -2.62
C CYS A 286 17.41 16.72 -2.23
N ASP A 287 18.63 17.02 -2.66
CA ASP A 287 19.27 18.34 -2.53
C ASP A 287 19.27 18.79 -1.04
N THR A 288 18.85 20.02 -0.73
CA THR A 288 18.82 20.53 0.66
C THR A 288 17.71 19.95 1.51
N ALA A 289 16.76 19.20 0.94
CA ALA A 289 15.59 18.72 1.68
C ALA A 289 15.96 17.71 2.77
N THR A 290 17.04 16.93 2.60
CA THR A 290 17.52 16.07 3.69
C THR A 290 18.04 16.91 4.87
N ASP A 291 18.78 17.98 4.60
CA ASP A 291 19.33 18.86 5.64
C ASP A 291 18.21 19.59 6.38
N GLU A 292 17.22 20.11 5.65
CA GLU A 292 16.02 20.73 6.21
C GLU A 292 15.23 19.75 7.09
N ALA A 293 15.09 18.49 6.66
CA ALA A 293 14.42 17.47 7.44
C ALA A 293 15.16 17.13 8.75
N ILE A 294 16.50 17.05 8.70
CA ILE A 294 17.33 16.85 9.89
C ILE A 294 17.21 18.05 10.83
N ALA A 295 17.32 19.27 10.31
CA ALA A 295 17.21 20.50 11.09
C ALA A 295 15.85 20.56 11.80
N LEU A 296 14.75 20.33 11.07
CA LEU A 296 13.41 20.32 11.64
C LEU A 296 13.24 19.23 12.71
N ALA A 297 13.77 18.02 12.48
CA ALA A 297 13.68 16.94 13.47
C ALA A 297 14.41 17.31 14.79
N ILE A 298 15.56 17.99 14.70
CA ILE A 298 16.31 18.48 15.85
C ILE A 298 15.56 19.61 16.55
N GLU A 299 15.02 20.58 15.81
CA GLU A 299 14.25 21.72 16.35
C GLU A 299 13.00 21.26 17.10
N LEU A 300 12.30 20.25 16.56
CA LEU A 300 11.15 19.63 17.21
C LEU A 300 11.53 18.73 18.39
N GLY A 301 12.81 18.41 18.59
CA GLY A 301 13.27 17.52 19.65
C GLY A 301 12.82 16.07 19.45
N VAL A 302 12.74 15.61 18.20
CA VAL A 302 12.18 14.29 17.89
C VAL A 302 13.12 13.17 18.37
N PRO A 303 12.62 12.16 19.12
CA PRO A 303 13.44 11.07 19.64
C PRO A 303 14.13 10.20 18.59
N ALA A 304 13.54 10.07 17.41
CA ALA A 304 14.08 9.25 16.33
C ALA A 304 13.90 9.89 14.94
N LEU A 305 14.95 9.78 14.13
CA LEU A 305 14.94 10.17 12.73
C LEU A 305 15.42 8.99 11.89
N LEU A 306 14.60 8.58 10.91
CA LEU A 306 15.02 7.67 9.86
C LEU A 306 15.23 8.48 8.57
N SER A 307 16.50 8.72 8.25
CA SER A 307 16.89 9.43 7.03
C SER A 307 17.67 8.50 6.11
N VAL A 308 17.26 8.45 4.84
CA VAL A 308 18.06 7.87 3.76
C VAL A 308 18.36 9.02 2.79
N PRO A 309 19.52 9.68 2.96
CA PRO A 309 19.91 10.76 2.08
C PRO A 309 20.01 10.22 0.67
N CYS A 310 19.35 10.87 -0.27
CA CYS A 310 19.53 10.54 -1.67
C CYS A 310 19.90 11.78 -2.45
N CYS A 311 20.80 11.55 -3.38
CA CYS A 311 21.20 12.44 -4.46
C CYS A 311 22.25 13.50 -4.12
N GLN A 312 23.44 13.19 -4.64
CA GLN A 312 24.42 14.14 -5.17
C GLN A 312 23.90 14.86 -6.43
N ALA A 313 22.60 15.13 -6.58
CA ALA A 313 22.05 15.82 -7.76
C ALA A 313 22.48 17.29 -7.77
N GLU A 314 22.33 17.96 -6.62
CA GLU A 314 22.94 19.27 -6.38
C GLU A 314 24.46 19.24 -6.63
N LEU A 315 25.20 18.30 -6.03
CA LEU A 315 26.66 18.16 -6.24
C LEU A 315 27.02 17.90 -7.71
N ALA A 316 26.22 17.13 -8.44
CA ALA A 316 26.40 16.88 -9.86
C ALA A 316 26.14 18.15 -10.68
N ALA A 317 25.09 18.91 -10.36
CA ALA A 317 24.79 20.19 -10.98
C ALA A 317 25.92 21.20 -10.73
N GLN A 318 26.41 21.30 -9.49
CA GLN A 318 27.56 22.14 -9.14
C GLN A 318 28.84 21.70 -9.89
N ARG A 319 29.10 20.39 -10.02
CA ARG A 319 30.23 19.86 -10.81
C ARG A 319 30.10 20.16 -12.30
N LEU A 320 28.89 20.05 -12.87
CA LEU A 320 28.62 20.35 -14.27
C LEU A 320 28.76 21.85 -14.55
N ALA A 321 28.28 22.71 -13.66
CA ALA A 321 28.44 24.16 -13.75
C ALA A 321 29.91 24.59 -13.67
N ARG A 322 30.76 23.83 -12.97
CA ARG A 322 32.21 24.08 -12.85
C ARG A 322 33.05 23.52 -14.02
N ARG A 323 32.47 22.83 -15.00
CA ARG A 323 33.24 22.38 -16.18
C ARG A 323 33.59 23.58 -17.07
N PRO A 324 34.87 23.84 -17.37
CA PRO A 324 35.23 24.89 -18.31
C PRO A 324 34.60 24.59 -19.67
N ARG A 325 33.94 25.59 -20.28
CA ARG A 325 33.45 25.49 -21.66
C ARG A 325 34.64 25.17 -22.55
N ARG A 326 34.63 23.99 -23.18
CA ARG A 326 35.60 23.68 -24.24
C ARG A 326 35.40 24.72 -25.35
N SER A 327 36.37 25.61 -25.53
CA SER A 327 36.46 26.45 -26.72
C SER A 327 36.52 25.52 -27.93
N ARG A 328 35.56 25.69 -28.85
CA ARG A 328 35.58 25.04 -30.16
C ARG A 328 36.74 25.58 -30.99
#